data_AF-A0A7V1ARV5-F1
#
_entry.id   AF-A0A7V1ARV5-F1
#
_cell.length_a   1.000
_cell.length_b   1.000
_cell.length_c   1.000
_cell.angle_alpha   90.00
_cell.angle_beta   90.00
_cell.angle_gamma   90.00
#
_symmetry.space_group_name_H-M   'P 1'
#
loop_
_entity.id
_entity.type
_entity.pdbx_description
1 polymer ?
#
loop_
_entity_poly.entity_id
_entity_poly.type
_entity_poly.pdbx_seq_one_letter_code
_entity_poly.pdbx_strand_id
1 'polypeptide(L)'
;APTCINCHGGHTIESPKQKTSSVYASRIPDTCSKCHGSIKVVGPFGIPTQQVTTYKNSFHGIATQFGEIRAANCASCHGYHSILPASNPNSRINKKNLPKTCGKCHKNINRNVELGKVHVNPRQKSAGIIFYVSSFFKYLTITVLVALMLHIILDVNHKLREKRAGKKKETEK
;
A
#
# COMPACT_ATOMS: atom_id res chain seq x y z
N ALA A 1 -1.53 -23.06 -13.18
CA ALA A 1 -2.67 -22.19 -12.88
C ALA A 1 -3.29 -22.62 -11.54
N PRO A 2 -3.88 -21.71 -10.74
CA PRO A 2 -4.51 -22.09 -9.47
C PRO A 2 -5.80 -22.89 -9.71
N THR A 3 -6.12 -23.80 -8.79
CA THR A 3 -7.37 -24.57 -8.70
C THR A 3 -8.22 -24.06 -7.53
N CYS A 4 -9.44 -24.58 -7.39
CA CYS A 4 -10.41 -24.16 -6.36
C CYS A 4 -9.82 -24.18 -4.95
N ILE A 5 -9.05 -25.23 -4.63
CA ILE A 5 -8.49 -25.43 -3.28
C ILE A 5 -7.34 -24.46 -2.95
N ASN A 6 -6.71 -23.86 -3.96
CA ASN A 6 -5.65 -22.88 -3.72
C ASN A 6 -6.19 -21.59 -3.10
N CYS A 7 -7.47 -21.26 -3.36
CA CYS A 7 -8.14 -20.08 -2.82
C CYS A 7 -9.08 -20.44 -1.67
N HIS A 8 -9.90 -21.48 -1.81
CA HIS A 8 -10.95 -21.84 -0.85
C HIS A 8 -10.50 -22.79 0.27
N GLY A 9 -9.33 -23.44 0.13
CA GLY A 9 -8.95 -24.58 0.97
C GLY A 9 -9.48 -25.91 0.42
N GLY A 10 -8.95 -27.02 0.93
CA GLY A 10 -9.35 -28.37 0.55
C GLY A 10 -10.55 -28.84 1.36
N HIS A 11 -10.32 -29.56 2.45
CA HIS A 11 -11.38 -30.07 3.33
C HIS A 11 -11.94 -29.04 4.33
N THR A 12 -11.46 -27.79 4.26
CA THR A 12 -11.83 -26.69 5.17
C THR A 12 -12.50 -25.54 4.42
N ILE A 13 -13.27 -25.86 3.36
CA ILE A 13 -13.99 -24.86 2.58
C ILE A 13 -15.09 -24.25 3.44
N GLU A 14 -14.96 -22.96 3.71
CA GLU A 14 -15.94 -22.19 4.45
C GLU A 14 -16.64 -21.18 3.54
N SER A 15 -17.85 -20.79 3.94
CA SER A 15 -18.59 -19.73 3.26
C SER A 15 -17.78 -18.43 3.23
N PRO A 16 -17.75 -17.68 2.10
CA PRO A 16 -17.06 -16.39 2.01
C PRO A 16 -17.57 -15.32 2.98
N LYS A 17 -18.71 -15.55 3.64
CA LYS A 17 -19.28 -14.68 4.67
C LYS A 17 -18.64 -14.89 6.05
N GLN A 18 -17.96 -16.02 6.27
CA GLN A 18 -17.31 -16.32 7.54
C GLN A 18 -15.92 -15.67 7.59
N LYS A 19 -15.58 -14.99 8.69
CA LYS A 19 -14.28 -14.31 8.87
C LYS A 19 -13.08 -15.26 8.85
N THR A 20 -13.32 -16.53 9.17
CA THR A 20 -12.34 -17.62 9.15
C THR A 20 -11.99 -18.06 7.73
N SER A 21 -12.87 -17.81 6.76
CA SER A 21 -12.69 -18.20 5.36
C SER A 21 -11.51 -17.47 4.73
N SER A 22 -10.66 -18.20 4.00
CA SER A 22 -9.57 -17.63 3.21
C SER A 22 -10.06 -16.66 2.13
N VAL A 23 -11.32 -16.79 1.70
CA VAL A 23 -11.93 -15.90 0.70
C VAL A 23 -12.85 -14.84 1.33
N TYR A 24 -12.80 -14.65 2.65
CA TYR A 24 -13.46 -13.52 3.30
C TYR A 24 -12.89 -12.19 2.79
N ALA A 25 -13.74 -11.18 2.63
CA ALA A 25 -13.40 -9.94 1.94
C ALA A 25 -12.10 -9.26 2.41
N SER A 26 -11.80 -9.28 3.71
CA SER A 26 -10.56 -8.69 4.24
C SER A 26 -9.33 -9.59 4.14
N ARG A 27 -9.52 -10.89 3.90
CA ARG A 27 -8.44 -11.90 3.78
C ARG A 27 -8.04 -12.18 2.33
N ILE A 28 -8.85 -11.77 1.37
CA ILE A 28 -8.55 -11.91 -0.07
C ILE A 28 -7.14 -11.42 -0.43
N PRO A 29 -6.65 -10.26 0.07
CA PRO A 29 -5.28 -9.84 -0.21
C PRO A 29 -4.24 -10.87 0.20
N ASP A 30 -4.38 -11.49 1.36
CA ASP A 30 -3.44 -12.52 1.82
C ASP A 30 -3.55 -13.80 1.00
N THR A 31 -4.78 -14.23 0.65
CA THR A 31 -5.00 -15.38 -0.22
C THR A 31 -4.33 -15.22 -1.58
N CYS A 32 -4.50 -14.07 -2.24
CA CYS A 32 -3.82 -13.80 -3.51
C CYS A 32 -2.29 -13.68 -3.34
N SER A 33 -1.84 -13.09 -2.22
CA SER A 33 -0.42 -12.85 -1.94
C SER A 33 0.39 -14.13 -1.74
N LYS A 34 -0.23 -15.26 -1.34
CA LYS A 34 0.46 -16.55 -1.23
C LYS A 34 1.22 -16.92 -2.50
N CYS A 35 0.64 -16.62 -3.66
CA CYS A 35 1.28 -16.82 -4.95
C CYS A 35 1.86 -15.52 -5.50
N HIS A 36 1.07 -14.44 -5.56
CA HIS A 36 1.48 -13.19 -6.21
C HIS A 36 2.53 -12.38 -5.45
N GLY A 37 2.80 -12.70 -4.18
CA GLY A 37 3.90 -12.13 -3.40
C GLY A 37 5.19 -12.95 -3.48
N SER A 38 5.18 -14.12 -4.11
CA SER A 38 6.31 -15.07 -4.11
C SER A 38 7.00 -15.12 -5.47
N ILE A 39 8.21 -14.58 -5.55
CA ILE A 39 9.01 -14.60 -6.79
C ILE A 39 9.31 -16.02 -7.27
N LYS A 40 9.40 -16.98 -6.34
CA LYS A 40 9.59 -18.40 -6.67
C LYS A 40 8.42 -18.97 -7.47
N VAL A 41 7.20 -18.48 -7.22
CA VAL A 41 5.98 -18.94 -7.89
C VAL A 41 5.74 -18.17 -9.19
N VAL A 42 5.84 -16.85 -9.15
CA VAL A 42 5.41 -15.99 -10.26
C VAL A 42 6.55 -15.55 -11.19
N GLY A 43 7.79 -15.66 -10.74
CA GLY A 43 8.99 -15.29 -11.51
C GLY A 43 9.13 -16.03 -12.84
N PRO A 44 8.94 -17.36 -12.91
CA PRO A 44 8.98 -18.11 -14.18
C PRO A 44 7.96 -17.63 -15.22
N PHE A 45 6.91 -16.94 -14.79
CA PHE A 45 5.85 -16.40 -15.66
C PHE A 45 6.05 -14.91 -15.98
N GLY A 46 7.17 -14.31 -15.56
CA GLY A 46 7.46 -12.88 -15.79
C GLY A 46 6.52 -11.92 -15.04
N ILE A 47 5.81 -12.41 -14.02
CA ILE A 47 4.85 -11.60 -13.26
C ILE A 47 5.59 -10.93 -12.08
N PRO A 48 5.55 -9.59 -11.96
CA PRO A 48 6.17 -8.92 -10.83
C PRO A 48 5.39 -9.17 -9.53
N THR A 49 6.10 -9.15 -8.39
CA THR A 49 5.51 -9.34 -7.05
C THR A 49 5.12 -8.04 -6.34
N GLN A 50 5.59 -6.91 -6.86
CA GLN A 50 5.49 -5.60 -6.21
C GLN A 50 4.05 -5.09 -6.11
N GLN A 51 3.13 -5.63 -6.91
CA GLN A 51 1.70 -5.33 -6.92
C GLN A 51 1.08 -5.60 -5.55
N VAL A 52 1.50 -6.68 -4.88
CA VAL A 52 1.05 -6.99 -3.51
C VAL A 52 1.45 -5.89 -2.54
N THR A 53 2.73 -5.50 -2.56
CA THR A 53 3.26 -4.47 -1.65
C THR A 53 2.63 -3.10 -1.92
N THR A 54 2.52 -2.72 -3.19
CA THR A 54 1.89 -1.44 -3.58
C THR A 54 0.41 -1.40 -3.24
N TYR A 55 -0.32 -2.52 -3.37
CA TYR A 55 -1.69 -2.63 -2.87
C TYR A 55 -1.75 -2.45 -1.36
N LYS A 56 -0.93 -3.19 -0.60
CA LYS A 56 -0.92 -3.12 0.87
C LYS A 56 -0.63 -1.71 1.39
N ASN A 57 0.16 -0.92 0.65
CA ASN A 57 0.48 0.47 0.97
C ASN A 57 -0.53 1.49 0.43
N SER A 58 -1.56 1.06 -0.31
CA SER A 58 -2.63 1.93 -0.80
C SER A 58 -3.70 2.16 0.27
N PHE A 59 -4.51 3.20 0.12
CA PHE A 59 -5.64 3.45 1.03
C PHE A 59 -6.58 2.25 1.15
N HIS A 60 -6.88 1.57 0.04
CA HIS A 60 -7.70 0.36 0.08
C HIS A 60 -7.03 -0.77 0.86
N GLY A 61 -5.73 -1.01 0.61
CA GLY A 61 -4.99 -2.05 1.31
C GLY A 61 -4.88 -1.80 2.81
N ILE A 62 -4.60 -0.56 3.21
CA ILE A 62 -4.54 -0.14 4.62
C ILE A 62 -5.92 -0.33 5.26
N ALA A 63 -6.99 0.17 4.64
CA ALA A 63 -8.36 0.00 5.17
C ALA A 63 -8.73 -1.48 5.33
N THR A 64 -8.39 -2.32 4.35
CA THR A 64 -8.61 -3.77 4.44
C THR A 64 -7.83 -4.42 5.59
N GLN A 65 -6.59 -3.98 5.86
CA GLN A 65 -5.81 -4.48 7.01
C GLN A 65 -6.46 -4.14 8.35
N PHE A 66 -7.16 -3.00 8.44
CA PHE A 66 -7.99 -2.65 9.59
C PHE A 66 -9.35 -3.37 9.62
N GLY A 67 -9.60 -4.30 8.70
CA GLY A 67 -10.82 -5.12 8.66
C GLY A 67 -11.99 -4.48 7.92
N GLU A 68 -11.80 -3.34 7.23
CA GLU A 68 -12.84 -2.72 6.40
C GLU A 68 -13.13 -3.59 5.17
N ILE A 69 -14.29 -4.23 5.17
CA ILE A 69 -14.73 -5.17 4.13
C ILE A 69 -15.31 -4.50 2.89
N ARG A 70 -15.65 -3.21 2.98
CA ARG A 70 -16.12 -2.40 1.84
C ARG A 70 -14.97 -1.83 1.02
N ALA A 71 -13.76 -1.80 1.58
CA ALA A 71 -12.57 -1.40 0.85
C ALA A 71 -12.31 -2.37 -0.31
N ALA A 72 -11.91 -1.83 -1.46
CA ALA A 72 -11.67 -2.66 -2.64
C ALA A 72 -10.45 -3.58 -2.43
N ASN A 73 -10.65 -4.89 -2.58
CA ASN A 73 -9.57 -5.87 -2.53
C ASN A 73 -9.16 -6.34 -3.93
N CYS A 74 -8.22 -7.29 -3.99
CA CYS A 74 -7.72 -7.85 -5.24
C CYS A 74 -8.87 -8.32 -6.16
N ALA A 75 -9.86 -9.03 -5.60
CA ALA A 75 -10.98 -9.56 -6.35
C ALA A 75 -12.02 -8.50 -6.75
N SER A 76 -12.15 -7.41 -5.98
CA SER A 76 -13.01 -6.27 -6.34
C SER A 76 -12.59 -5.67 -7.68
N CYS A 77 -11.28 -5.60 -7.94
CA CYS A 77 -10.71 -5.09 -9.18
C CYS A 77 -10.57 -6.18 -10.26
N HIS A 78 -9.91 -7.31 -9.94
CA HIS A 78 -9.53 -8.34 -10.92
C HIS A 78 -10.62 -9.40 -11.17
N GLY A 79 -11.57 -9.59 -10.26
CA GLY A 79 -12.46 -10.76 -10.23
C GLY A 79 -11.87 -11.95 -9.45
N TYR A 80 -12.59 -13.08 -9.41
CA TYR A 80 -12.24 -14.25 -8.58
C TYR A 80 -12.33 -15.61 -9.31
N HIS A 81 -13.25 -15.82 -10.26
CA HIS A 81 -13.33 -17.07 -11.05
C HIS A 81 -13.06 -16.88 -12.56
N SER A 82 -12.89 -15.63 -13.00
CA SER A 82 -12.67 -15.30 -14.41
C SER A 82 -11.68 -14.14 -14.49
N ILE A 83 -10.50 -14.36 -13.91
CA ILE A 83 -9.45 -13.34 -13.87
C ILE A 83 -8.79 -13.29 -15.25
N LEU A 84 -8.88 -12.13 -15.89
CA LEU A 84 -8.35 -11.90 -17.23
C LEU A 84 -7.19 -10.88 -17.17
N PRO A 85 -6.17 -11.03 -18.03
CA PRO A 85 -5.07 -10.07 -18.10
C PRO A 85 -5.57 -8.67 -18.50
N ALA A 86 -4.87 -7.62 -18.07
CA ALA A 86 -5.27 -6.23 -18.32
C ALA A 86 -5.42 -5.90 -19.82
N SER A 87 -4.68 -6.58 -20.69
CA SER A 87 -4.77 -6.43 -22.14
C SER A 87 -6.08 -6.96 -22.73
N ASN A 88 -6.76 -7.89 -22.06
CA ASN A 88 -8.02 -8.45 -22.55
C ASN A 88 -9.15 -7.42 -22.44
N PRO A 89 -9.91 -7.11 -23.51
CA PRO A 89 -11.01 -6.15 -23.48
C PRO A 89 -12.13 -6.48 -22.48
N ASN A 90 -12.31 -7.76 -22.14
CA ASN A 90 -13.29 -8.22 -21.15
C ASN A 90 -12.76 -8.17 -19.71
N SER A 91 -11.48 -7.86 -19.50
CA SER A 91 -10.92 -7.74 -18.16
C SER A 91 -11.48 -6.53 -17.44
N ARG A 92 -11.87 -6.70 -16.18
CA ARG A 92 -12.34 -5.62 -15.31
C ARG A 92 -11.29 -4.53 -15.08
N ILE A 93 -10.02 -4.88 -15.22
CA ILE A 93 -8.89 -3.96 -15.11
C ILE A 93 -8.33 -3.52 -16.47
N ASN A 94 -9.01 -3.83 -17.57
CA ASN A 94 -8.71 -3.21 -18.84
C ASN A 94 -8.90 -1.69 -18.72
N LYS A 95 -8.02 -0.91 -19.34
CA LYS A 95 -8.05 0.56 -19.29
C LYS A 95 -9.46 1.12 -19.57
N LYS A 96 -10.14 0.63 -20.59
CA LYS A 96 -11.50 1.08 -20.97
C LYS A 96 -12.59 0.71 -19.95
N ASN A 97 -12.35 -0.29 -19.12
CA ASN A 97 -13.29 -0.79 -18.13
C ASN A 97 -13.07 -0.19 -16.73
N LEU A 98 -11.95 0.52 -16.50
CA LEU A 98 -11.63 1.09 -15.19
C LEU A 98 -12.71 2.03 -14.67
N PRO A 99 -13.31 2.95 -15.46
CA PRO A 99 -14.39 3.80 -14.96
C PRO A 99 -15.58 2.99 -14.43
N LYS A 100 -15.94 1.89 -15.11
CA LYS A 100 -17.02 0.99 -14.68
C LYS A 100 -16.63 0.20 -13.42
N THR A 101 -15.39 -0.27 -13.33
CA THR A 101 -14.90 -1.03 -12.17
C THR A 101 -14.83 -0.17 -10.92
N CYS A 102 -14.21 1.01 -11.01
CA CYS A 102 -14.08 1.94 -9.90
C CYS A 102 -15.41 2.62 -9.55
N GLY A 103 -16.26 2.86 -10.56
CA GLY A 103 -17.58 3.49 -10.42
C GLY A 103 -18.60 2.68 -9.61
N LYS A 104 -18.31 1.41 -9.30
CA LYS A 104 -19.09 0.61 -8.35
C LYS A 104 -19.18 1.26 -6.97
N CYS A 105 -18.12 1.97 -6.56
CA CYS A 105 -18.07 2.67 -5.28
C CYS A 105 -17.88 4.18 -5.46
N HIS A 106 -17.07 4.61 -6.43
CA HIS A 106 -16.78 6.02 -6.68
C HIS A 106 -17.76 6.62 -7.70
N LYS A 107 -18.93 7.07 -7.25
CA LYS A 107 -20.03 7.53 -8.11
C LYS A 107 -19.65 8.66 -9.09
N ASN A 108 -18.69 9.51 -8.73
CA ASN A 108 -18.27 10.67 -9.53
C ASN A 108 -16.95 10.44 -10.29
N ILE A 109 -16.59 9.17 -10.53
CA ILE A 109 -15.34 8.84 -11.20
C ILE A 109 -15.42 9.17 -12.69
N ASN A 110 -14.41 9.84 -13.21
CA ASN A 110 -14.30 10.18 -14.63
C ASN A 110 -13.26 9.29 -15.33
N ARG A 111 -13.11 9.46 -16.64
CA ARG A 111 -12.13 8.71 -17.46
C ARG A 111 -10.67 8.99 -17.14
N ASN A 112 -10.34 9.97 -16.30
CA ASN A 112 -8.93 10.23 -15.96
C ASN A 112 -8.30 9.07 -15.18
N VAL A 113 -9.12 8.20 -14.57
CA VAL A 113 -8.63 6.98 -13.93
C VAL A 113 -8.02 5.98 -14.91
N GLU A 114 -8.30 6.12 -16.21
CA GLU A 114 -7.65 5.35 -17.26
C GLU A 114 -6.16 5.69 -17.41
N LEU A 115 -5.76 6.91 -17.04
CA LEU A 115 -4.38 7.40 -17.15
C LEU A 115 -3.51 6.90 -15.99
N GLY A 116 -4.12 6.56 -14.87
CA GLY A 116 -3.44 6.12 -13.66
C GLY A 116 -3.03 4.65 -13.69
N LYS A 117 -1.82 4.36 -13.24
CA LYS A 117 -1.41 3.00 -12.86
C LYS A 117 -1.76 2.79 -11.38
N VAL A 118 -2.48 1.72 -11.07
CA VAL A 118 -2.92 1.43 -9.68
C VAL A 118 -1.80 0.82 -8.85
N HIS A 119 -0.95 -0.01 -9.46
CA HIS A 119 0.24 -0.57 -8.82
C HIS A 119 1.48 0.22 -9.22
N VAL A 120 1.79 1.28 -8.48
CA VAL A 120 2.98 2.11 -8.69
C VAL A 120 3.80 2.13 -7.41
N ASN A 121 5.10 1.86 -7.54
CA ASN A 121 6.04 2.02 -6.45
C ASN A 121 6.73 3.39 -6.58
N PRO A 122 6.46 4.37 -5.70
CA PRO A 122 7.02 5.71 -5.78
C PRO A 122 8.54 5.76 -5.57
N ARG A 123 9.17 4.66 -5.11
CA ARG A 123 10.63 4.56 -4.95
C ARG A 123 11.36 4.19 -6.24
N GLN A 124 10.65 3.80 -7.29
CA GLN A 124 11.26 3.44 -8.57
C GLN A 124 11.12 4.56 -9.59
N LYS A 125 12.17 4.80 -10.38
CA LYS A 125 12.14 5.78 -11.48
C LYS A 125 11.07 5.49 -12.53
N SER A 126 10.65 4.22 -12.66
CA SER A 126 9.54 3.78 -13.54
C SER A 126 8.18 4.40 -13.17
N ALA A 127 8.05 4.98 -11.97
CA ALA A 127 6.88 5.74 -11.55
C ALA A 127 6.77 7.13 -12.19
N GLY A 128 7.79 7.57 -12.93
CA GLY A 128 7.79 8.86 -13.64
C GLY A 128 7.72 10.04 -12.68
N ILE A 129 6.80 10.99 -12.92
CA ILE A 129 6.66 12.21 -12.12
C ILE A 129 6.43 11.92 -10.62
N ILE A 130 5.73 10.82 -10.31
CA ILE A 130 5.44 10.42 -8.93
C ILE A 130 6.73 10.18 -8.14
N PHE A 131 7.78 9.65 -8.78
CA PHE A 131 9.08 9.43 -8.15
C PHE A 131 9.71 10.76 -7.70
N TYR A 132 9.70 11.77 -8.56
CA TYR A 132 10.31 13.06 -8.28
C TYR A 132 9.54 13.81 -7.19
N VAL A 133 8.22 13.86 -7.30
CA VAL A 133 7.35 14.50 -6.30
C VAL A 133 7.50 13.81 -4.95
N SER A 134 7.44 12.47 -4.91
CA SER A 134 7.62 11.73 -3.66
C SER A 134 9.02 11.89 -3.07
N SER A 135 10.06 11.94 -3.91
CA SER A 135 11.44 12.14 -3.45
C SER A 135 11.64 13.54 -2.88
N PHE A 136 11.10 14.57 -3.54
CA PHE A 136 11.14 15.94 -3.06
C PHE A 136 10.55 16.07 -1.65
N PHE A 137 9.30 15.61 -1.45
CA PHE A 137 8.67 15.67 -0.13
C PHE A 137 9.41 14.83 0.91
N LYS A 138 9.93 13.66 0.53
CA LYS A 138 10.74 12.83 1.44
C LYS A 138 11.96 13.59 1.96
N TYR A 139 12.73 14.22 1.07
CA TYR A 139 13.92 14.98 1.48
C TYR A 139 13.56 16.25 2.23
N LEU A 140 12.53 16.98 1.79
CA LEU A 140 12.02 18.15 2.50
C LEU A 140 11.66 17.83 3.96
N THR A 141 10.87 16.77 4.19
CA THR A 141 10.48 16.34 5.53
C THR A 141 11.68 15.92 6.36
N ILE A 142 12.62 15.16 5.80
CA ILE A 142 13.84 14.75 6.52
C ILE A 142 14.66 15.97 6.93
N THR A 143 14.89 16.93 6.03
CA THR A 143 15.67 18.13 6.30
C THR A 143 15.02 18.98 7.40
N VAL A 144 13.70 19.19 7.34
CA VAL A 144 12.98 19.96 8.37
C VAL A 144 13.03 19.27 9.72
N LEU A 145 12.81 17.95 9.77
CA LEU A 145 12.88 17.19 11.02
C LEU A 145 14.29 17.22 11.63
N VAL A 146 15.35 17.07 10.81
CA VAL A 146 16.74 17.14 11.29
C VAL A 146 17.07 18.55 11.81
N ALA A 147 16.68 19.59 11.08
CA ALA A 147 16.89 20.97 11.52
C ALA A 147 16.17 21.28 12.85
N LEU A 148 14.93 20.82 12.99
CA LEU A 148 14.17 20.95 14.24
C LEU A 148 14.84 20.21 15.40
N MET A 149 15.29 18.97 15.17
CA MET A 149 15.99 18.19 16.19
C MET A 149 17.30 18.86 16.62
N LEU A 150 18.08 19.39 15.67
CA LEU A 150 19.30 20.14 15.97
C LEU A 150 19.00 21.41 16.77
N HIS A 151 17.96 22.15 16.41
CA HIS A 151 17.53 23.34 17.14
C HIS A 151 17.17 23.01 18.61
N ILE A 152 16.37 21.97 18.82
CA ILE A 152 15.99 21.50 20.17
C ILE A 152 17.22 21.08 20.97
N ILE A 153 18.15 20.32 20.37
CA ILE A 153 19.39 19.88 21.05
C ILE A 153 20.25 21.08 21.46
N LEU A 154 20.41 22.07 20.57
CA LEU A 154 21.19 23.27 20.86
C LEU A 154 20.54 24.11 21.97
N ASP A 155 19.22 24.31 21.95
CA ASP A 155 18.48 25.04 23.00
C ASP A 155 18.59 24.35 24.37
N VAL A 156 18.41 23.04 24.41
CA VAL A 156 18.55 22.25 25.65
C VAL A 156 19.98 22.33 26.18
N ASN A 157 21.00 22.20 25.31
CA ASN A 157 22.40 22.32 25.72
C ASN A 157 22.75 23.71 26.25
N HIS A 158 22.20 24.77 25.63
CA HIS A 158 22.36 26.14 26.10
C HIS A 158 21.79 26.33 27.52
N LYS A 159 20.54 25.93 27.73
CA LYS A 159 19.87 26.03 29.05
C LYS A 159 20.57 25.20 30.12
N LEU A 160 21.09 24.02 29.78
CA LEU A 160 21.87 23.19 30.71
C LEU A 160 23.20 23.85 31.09
N ARG A 161 23.88 24.49 30.15
CA ARG A 161 25.12 25.25 30.39
C ARG A 161 24.87 26.45 31.31
N GLU A 162 23.82 27.22 31.06
CA GLU A 162 23.44 28.36 31.91
C GLU A 162 23.10 27.91 33.34
N LYS A 163 22.28 26.85 33.50
CA LYS A 163 21.97 26.31 34.84
C LYS A 163 23.21 25.81 35.58
N ARG A 164 24.15 25.16 34.89
CA ARG A 164 25.42 24.72 35.49
C ARG A 164 26.31 25.90 35.90
N ALA A 165 26.38 26.94 35.06
CA ALA A 165 27.13 28.15 35.38
C ALA A 165 26.51 28.94 36.54
N GLY A 166 25.18 29.01 36.62
CA GLY A 166 24.45 29.63 37.74
C GLY A 166 24.67 28.91 39.07
N LYS A 167 24.50 27.57 39.09
CA LYS A 167 24.78 26.76 40.29
C LYS A 167 26.20 26.92 40.80
N LYS A 168 27.20 26.96 39.91
CA LYS A 168 28.60 27.10 40.30
C LYS A 168 28.86 28.43 41.04
N LYS A 169 28.25 29.53 40.57
CA LYS A 169 28.34 30.86 41.20
C LYS A 169 27.65 30.93 42.57
N GLU A 170 26.62 30.10 42.79
CA GLU A 170 25.88 30.03 44.06
C GLU A 170 26.63 29.23 45.13
N THR A 171 27.41 28.22 44.74
CA THR A 171 28.26 27.41 45.64
C THR A 171 29.61 28.06 46.02
N GLU A 172 30.07 29.07 45.27
CA GLU A 172 31.33 29.80 45.53
C GLU A 172 31.12 31.05 46.41
N LYS A 173 29.88 31.32 46.87
CA LYS A 173 29.50 32.47 47.68
C LYS A 173 29.07 32.04 49.08
#